data_AF-A0A659Q8T8-F1
#
_entry.id   AF-A0A659Q8T8-F1
#
_cell.length_a   1.000
_cell.length_b   1.000
_cell.length_c   1.000
_cell.angle_alpha   90.00
_cell.angle_beta   90.00
_cell.angle_gamma   90.00
#
_symmetry.space_group_name_H-M   'P 1'
#
loop_
_entity.id
_entity.type
_entity.pdbx_description
1 polymer ?
#
loop_
_entity_poly.entity_id
_entity_poly.type
_entity_poly.pdbx_seq_one_letter_code
_entity_poly.pdbx_strand_id
1 'polypeptide(L)'
;ALSLPGFEQSLFMAAQPDHTLIATAPRYCQHYNQLHQLPLVARPLPFDAQQREKLMVPFTLLWHKRNSHNPKIVWLRQAINTLCRRLI
;
A
#
# COMPACT_ATOMS: atom_id res chain seq x y z
N ALA A 1 -20.75 4.38 3.27
CA ALA A 1 -19.65 3.46 2.95
C ALA A 1 -19.22 2.77 4.24
N LEU A 2 -18.94 1.46 4.21
CA LEU A 2 -18.35 0.75 5.33
C LEU A 2 -16.88 1.20 5.49
N SER A 3 -16.46 1.51 6.72
CA SER A 3 -15.08 1.93 7.01
C SER A 3 -14.40 0.85 7.85
N LEU A 4 -13.22 0.41 7.40
CA LEU A 4 -12.41 -0.61 8.07
C LEU A 4 -11.01 -0.03 8.33
N PRO A 5 -10.36 -0.39 9.44
CA PRO A 5 -9.15 0.31 9.89
C PRO A 5 -7.87 -0.10 9.13
N GLY A 6 -7.90 -1.15 8.30
CA GLY A 6 -6.73 -1.61 7.54
C GLY A 6 -7.08 -2.09 6.12
N PHE A 7 -6.07 -2.06 5.24
CA PHE A 7 -6.22 -2.53 3.86
C PHE A 7 -6.49 -4.03 3.78
N GLU A 8 -5.76 -4.83 4.56
CA GLU A 8 -5.90 -6.29 4.62
C GLU A 8 -7.29 -6.69 5.09
N GLN A 9 -7.80 -6.03 6.14
CA GLN A 9 -9.17 -6.25 6.63
C GLN A 9 -10.21 -5.84 5.59
N SER A 10 -9.97 -4.75 4.87
CA SER A 10 -10.85 -4.32 3.78
C SER A 10 -10.90 -5.34 2.64
N LEU A 11 -9.76 -5.92 2.27
CA LEU A 11 -9.69 -7.00 1.29
C LEU A 11 -10.38 -8.26 1.81
N PHE A 12 -10.10 -8.67 3.04
CA PHE A 12 -10.74 -9.84 3.63
C PHE A 12 -12.27 -9.71 3.66
N MET A 13 -12.78 -8.53 4.05
CA MET A 13 -14.21 -8.25 4.03
C MET A 13 -14.76 -8.26 2.61
N ALA A 14 -14.12 -7.56 1.66
CA ALA A 14 -14.57 -7.56 0.27
C ALA A 14 -14.56 -8.95 -0.40
N ALA A 15 -13.80 -9.91 0.15
CA ALA A 15 -13.75 -11.29 -0.32
C ALA A 15 -14.87 -12.19 0.22
N GLN A 16 -15.66 -11.74 1.20
CA GLN A 16 -16.75 -12.54 1.75
C GLN A 16 -17.90 -12.70 0.73
N PRO A 17 -18.67 -13.80 0.80
CA PRO A 17 -19.83 -14.00 -0.07
C PRO A 17 -21.00 -13.06 0.29
N ASP A 18 -22.07 -13.12 -0.51
CA ASP A 18 -23.37 -12.49 -0.25
C ASP A 18 -23.38 -10.95 -0.23
N HIS A 19 -22.35 -10.32 -0.79
CA HIS A 19 -22.32 -8.87 -1.01
C HIS A 19 -21.53 -8.49 -2.26
N THR A 20 -21.68 -7.22 -2.68
CA THR A 20 -21.01 -6.64 -3.86
C THR A 20 -20.00 -5.56 -3.47
N LEU A 21 -19.37 -5.70 -2.30
CA LEU A 21 -18.38 -4.74 -1.81
C LEU A 21 -17.15 -4.71 -2.72
N ILE A 22 -16.59 -3.52 -2.87
CA ILE A 22 -15.29 -3.29 -3.51
C ILE A 22 -14.38 -2.57 -2.52
N ALA A 23 -13.08 -2.86 -2.60
CA ALA A 23 -12.06 -2.20 -1.81
C ALA A 23 -11.04 -1.53 -2.73
N THR A 24 -10.57 -0.35 -2.33
CA THR A 24 -9.37 0.27 -2.93
C THR A 24 -8.21 0.06 -1.98
N ALA A 25 -7.09 -0.43 -2.50
CA ALA A 25 -5.90 -0.72 -1.71
C ALA A 25 -4.64 -0.44 -2.54
N PRO A 26 -3.52 -0.10 -1.88
CA PRO A 26 -2.23 0.01 -2.54
C PRO A 26 -1.83 -1.28 -3.26
N ARG A 27 -1.02 -1.15 -4.31
CA ARG A 27 -0.58 -2.29 -5.15
C ARG A 27 0.10 -3.40 -4.34
N TYR A 28 0.82 -3.07 -3.27
CA TYR A 28 1.50 -4.09 -2.44
C TYR A 28 0.52 -5.08 -1.80
N CYS A 29 -0.74 -4.70 -1.60
CA CYS A 29 -1.76 -5.60 -1.06
C CYS A 29 -2.16 -6.73 -2.03
N GLN A 30 -1.73 -6.68 -3.30
CA GLN A 30 -1.87 -7.82 -4.23
C GLN A 30 -1.16 -9.06 -3.70
N HIS A 31 -0.02 -8.88 -3.02
CA HIS A 31 0.71 -9.99 -2.40
C HIS A 31 -0.12 -10.64 -1.28
N TYR A 32 -0.77 -9.84 -0.44
CA TYR A 32 -1.69 -10.34 0.60
C TYR A 32 -2.82 -11.19 0.00
N ASN A 33 -3.43 -10.70 -1.09
CA ASN A 33 -4.47 -11.43 -1.81
C ASN A 33 -4.00 -12.81 -2.30
N GLN A 34 -2.79 -12.87 -2.86
CA GLN A 34 -2.18 -14.11 -3.36
C GLN A 34 -1.83 -15.07 -2.22
N LEU A 35 -1.21 -14.56 -1.16
CA LEU A 35 -0.77 -15.34 -0.01
C LEU A 35 -1.95 -16.05 0.67
N HIS A 36 -3.08 -15.35 0.80
CA HIS A 36 -4.29 -15.86 1.44
C HIS A 36 -5.31 -16.45 0.46
N GLN A 37 -4.98 -16.51 -0.84
CA GLN A 37 -5.83 -17.09 -1.89
C GLN A 37 -7.26 -16.52 -1.91
N LEU A 38 -7.41 -15.22 -1.62
CA LEU A 38 -8.74 -14.62 -1.62
C LEU A 38 -9.26 -14.53 -3.07
N PRO A 39 -10.56 -14.74 -3.31
CA PRO A 39 -11.17 -14.73 -4.65
C PRO A 39 -11.36 -13.30 -5.21
N LEU A 40 -10.43 -12.38 -4.95
CA LEU A 40 -10.50 -11.00 -5.44
C LEU A 40 -9.72 -10.82 -6.74
N VAL A 41 -10.26 -9.95 -7.60
CA VAL A 41 -9.62 -9.55 -8.86
C VAL A 41 -9.33 -8.05 -8.80
N ALA A 42 -8.11 -7.67 -9.15
CA ALA A 42 -7.76 -6.26 -9.31
C ALA A 42 -8.32 -5.72 -10.63
N ARG A 43 -9.05 -4.61 -10.58
CA ARG A 43 -9.53 -3.88 -11.76
C ARG A 43 -8.79 -2.55 -11.87
N PRO A 44 -8.45 -2.09 -13.09
CA PRO A 44 -7.86 -0.77 -13.26
C PRO A 44 -8.86 0.29 -12.79
N LEU A 45 -8.36 1.29 -12.06
CA LEU A 45 -9.19 2.42 -11.66
C LEU A 45 -9.58 3.24 -12.91
N PRO A 46 -10.82 3.74 -13.00
CA PRO A 46 -11.32 4.46 -14.17
C PRO A 46 -10.83 5.92 -14.17
N PHE A 47 -9.53 6.13 -14.08
CA PHE A 47 -8.90 7.45 -13.98
C PHE A 47 -7.89 7.67 -15.11
N ASP A 48 -7.87 8.89 -15.63
CA ASP A 48 -6.85 9.32 -16.60
C ASP A 48 -5.45 9.39 -15.95
N ALA A 49 -4.41 9.66 -16.75
CA ALA A 49 -3.04 9.70 -16.23
C ALA A 49 -2.83 10.81 -15.19
N GLN A 50 -3.44 11.97 -15.39
CA GLN A 50 -3.30 13.13 -14.51
C GLN A 50 -3.99 12.91 -13.15
N GLN A 51 -5.14 12.24 -13.15
CA GLN A 51 -5.86 11.84 -11.95
C GLN A 51 -5.13 10.71 -11.21
N ARG A 52 -4.53 9.76 -11.93
CA ARG A 52 -3.73 8.69 -11.31
C ARG A 52 -2.52 9.23 -10.57
N GLU A 53 -1.87 10.26 -11.08
CA GLU A 53 -0.73 10.91 -10.40
C GLU A 53 -1.15 11.49 -9.04
N LYS A 54 -2.35 12.06 -8.93
CA LYS A 54 -2.90 12.58 -7.66
C LYS A 54 -3.21 11.48 -6.63
N LEU A 55 -3.37 10.24 -7.07
CA LEU A 55 -3.62 9.07 -6.20
C LEU A 55 -2.34 8.40 -5.73
N MET A 56 -1.17 8.84 -6.21
CA MET A 56 0.10 8.34 -5.72
C MET A 56 0.30 8.76 -4.27
N VAL A 57 0.34 7.78 -3.37
CA VAL A 57 0.61 8.01 -1.96
C VAL A 57 2.13 7.92 -1.72
N PRO A 58 2.80 9.01 -1.31
CA PRO A 58 4.22 8.96 -1.00
C PRO A 58 4.46 8.19 0.30
N PHE A 59 5.46 7.31 0.29
CA PHE A 59 5.98 6.73 1.53
C PHE A 59 6.89 7.74 2.21
N THR A 60 6.52 8.18 3.41
CA THR A 60 7.29 9.15 4.18
C THR A 60 8.00 8.46 5.33
N LEU A 61 9.33 8.53 5.34
CA LEU A 61 10.13 8.11 6.48
C LEU A 61 10.17 9.24 7.50
N LEU A 62 9.68 8.97 8.72
CA LEU A 62 9.64 9.93 9.82
C LEU A 62 10.57 9.49 10.95
N TRP A 63 11.34 10.44 11.49
CA TRP A 63 12.17 10.22 12.67
C TRP A 63 12.28 11.51 13.48
N HIS A 64 12.60 11.37 14.77
CA HIS A 64 12.82 12.54 15.63
C HIS A 64 14.06 13.31 15.19
N LYS A 65 13.99 14.65 15.13
CA LYS A 65 15.07 15.53 14.65
C LYS A 65 16.43 15.27 15.33
N ARG A 66 16.43 14.98 16.64
CA ARG A 66 17.63 14.60 17.42
C ARG A 66 18.41 13.40 16.86
N ASN A 67 17.75 12.51 16.10
CA ASN A 67 18.34 11.30 15.54
C ASN A 67 18.80 11.48 14.08
N SER A 68 18.77 12.70 13.53
CA SER A 68 19.07 12.93 12.10
C SER A 68 20.50 12.52 11.70
N HIS A 69 21.44 12.58 12.64
CA HIS A 69 22.83 12.16 12.44
C HIS A 69 23.13 10.76 13.02
N ASN A 70 22.11 10.04 13.49
CA ASN A 70 22.33 8.69 14.01
C ASN A 70 22.73 7.76 12.85
N PRO A 71 23.91 7.11 12.91
CA PRO A 71 24.41 6.30 11.79
C PRO A 71 23.46 5.16 11.41
N LYS A 72 22.71 4.61 12.37
CA LYS A 72 21.70 3.56 12.10
C LYS A 72 20.53 4.09 11.28
N ILE A 73 20.07 5.31 11.55
CA ILE A 73 18.97 5.96 10.80
C ILE A 73 19.44 6.33 9.40
N VAL A 74 20.65 6.87 9.27
CA VAL A 74 21.25 7.20 7.96
C VAL A 74 21.37 5.94 7.11
N TRP A 75 21.92 4.86 7.68
CA TRP A 75 22.05 3.56 7.01
C TRP A 75 20.68 2.99 6.62
N LEU A 76 19.71 2.98 7.54
CA LEU A 76 18.37 2.44 7.27
C LEU A 76 17.67 3.17 6.13
N ARG A 77 17.75 4.52 6.12
CA ARG A 77 17.23 5.34 5.02
C ARG A 77 17.85 4.96 3.68
N GLN A 78 19.17 4.76 3.64
CA GLN A 78 19.88 4.34 2.42
C GLN A 78 19.47 2.93 1.99
N ALA A 79 19.32 2.00 2.94
CA ALA A 79 18.89 0.64 2.67
C ALA A 79 17.47 0.59 2.09
N ILE A 80 16.52 1.29 2.72
CA ILE A 80 15.13 1.38 2.23
C ILE A 80 15.10 2.01 0.83
N ASN A 81 15.79 3.13 0.62
CA ASN A 81 15.86 3.76 -0.70
C ASN A 81 16.43 2.83 -1.78
N THR A 82 17.44 2.03 -1.43
CA THR A 82 18.04 1.05 -2.37
C THR A 82 17.05 -0.05 -2.71
N LEU A 83 16.29 -0.56 -1.73
CA LEU A 83 15.26 -1.57 -1.95
C LEU A 83 14.11 -1.03 -2.80
N CYS A 84 13.59 0.15 -2.48
CA CYS A 84 12.50 0.77 -3.23
C CYS A 84 12.89 1.07 -4.69
N ARG A 85 14.13 1.54 -4.94
CA ARG A 85 14.64 1.75 -6.31
C ARG A 85 14.79 0.47 -7.12
N ARG A 86 14.92 -0.70 -6.48
CA ARG A 86 15.00 -2.00 -7.18
C ARG A 86 13.62 -2.58 -7.52
N LEU A 87 12.57 -2.08 -6.88
CA LEU A 87 11.18 -2.58 -7.01
C LEU A 87 10.30 -1.70 -7.92
N ILE A 88 10.81 -0.53 -8.32
CA ILE A 88 10.23 0.40 -9.29
C ILE A 88 11.01 0.26 -10.59
#